data_AF-A0A2S8G932-F1
#
_entry.id   AF-A0A2S8G932-F1
#
_cell.length_a   1.000
_cell.length_b   1.000
_cell.length_c   1.000
_cell.angle_alpha   90.00
_cell.angle_beta   90.00
_cell.angle_gamma   90.00
#
_symmetry.space_group_name_H-M   'P 1'
#
loop_
_entity.id
_entity.type
_entity.pdbx_description
1 polymer ?
#
loop_
_entity_poly.entity_id
_entity_poly.type
_entity_poly.pdbx_seq_one_letter_code
_entity_poly.pdbx_strand_id
1 'polypeptide(L)'
;MQRRTQILLGAIALWSWTALSGSALIAQEVIVAPILNPANQSLLEPPSPRADEPMIRVAAVPKDPLKPTPPAENKIVELVITDDLSEEKERKSDLPAKAIELPAGTLEPMKAADEEPAELMEDENAKPINESEAEANEPAKSEVSPEETRVAKPEIKPIPETPLPQSVQALQPRIARVLDYYYQYQMTDAGKHDVWETMHGFLPYGVDSQIRTPEYRQPVNAIGWICWNKPCRGHRLFEIKNGKLIPRQGPRVQGHHGQFLAMLAQSYVPASFEIQAGGQQFTVQDIIEFEKETCVPKSELTFKLISLSHYLPADATWKSRDGQDWSLQRLLEEEIQQKVVGAACGGTHRLTGIAFAVAARKKAGLPMEGIWERADEYLQQYHAHTFRIQNTDGSFSTNWFEGRGMDRDVDRRLQTTGHILEFLILSLPQEELTSPKIVNAVNYLTTILERNPRHEWSIGPKGHALHALVLYDQLVFGTKPGSRTSEILQTSHD
;
A
#
# COMPACT_ATOMS: atom_id res chain seq x y z
N MET A 1 18.78 55.00 -33.34
CA MET A 1 19.82 55.63 -32.50
C MET A 1 20.32 54.59 -31.50
N GLN A 2 21.62 54.25 -31.56
CA GLN A 2 22.51 53.80 -30.47
C GLN A 2 22.02 52.65 -29.54
N ARG A 3 22.70 51.50 -29.38
CA ARG A 3 24.13 51.24 -29.04
C ARG A 3 24.37 49.72 -29.22
N ARG A 4 25.36 49.28 -30.00
CA ARG A 4 26.79 49.01 -29.69
C ARG A 4 27.12 47.50 -29.66
N THR A 5 27.61 47.08 -30.82
CA THR A 5 28.55 46.02 -31.21
C THR A 5 29.83 45.99 -30.35
N GLN A 6 30.43 44.82 -30.06
CA GLN A 6 31.72 44.27 -30.58
C GLN A 6 32.28 43.28 -29.50
N ILE A 7 33.09 42.22 -29.71
CA ILE A 7 33.84 41.66 -30.85
C ILE A 7 34.33 40.23 -30.49
N LEU A 8 34.56 39.45 -31.55
CA LEU A 8 35.17 38.13 -31.68
C LEU A 8 36.69 38.09 -31.45
N LEU A 9 37.25 36.92 -31.09
CA LEU A 9 38.56 36.34 -31.48
C LEU A 9 38.68 35.00 -30.71
N GLY A 10 38.89 33.80 -31.27
CA GLY A 10 39.39 33.38 -32.57
C GLY A 10 40.62 32.49 -32.35
N ALA A 11 40.55 31.19 -32.68
CA ALA A 11 41.59 30.44 -33.42
C ALA A 11 41.41 28.90 -33.34
N ILE A 12 41.55 28.29 -34.51
CA ILE A 12 41.55 26.88 -34.87
C ILE A 12 43.01 26.43 -35.04
N ALA A 13 43.35 25.17 -34.73
CA ALA A 13 44.35 24.39 -35.49
C ALA A 13 44.27 22.88 -35.19
N LEU A 14 44.16 22.09 -36.26
CA LEU A 14 44.37 20.64 -36.34
C LEU A 14 45.83 20.33 -36.72
N TRP A 15 46.39 19.20 -36.26
CA TRP A 15 46.79 18.01 -37.07
C TRP A 15 47.75 17.05 -36.32
N SER A 16 47.33 15.76 -36.24
CA SER A 16 48.08 14.50 -36.31
C SER A 16 49.25 14.16 -35.36
N TRP A 17 49.22 12.96 -34.77
CA TRP A 17 50.12 11.82 -35.08
C TRP A 17 49.64 10.52 -34.41
N THR A 18 49.62 9.44 -35.18
CA THR A 18 49.44 8.03 -34.77
C THR A 18 50.80 7.34 -34.67
N ALA A 19 51.06 6.57 -33.60
CA ALA A 19 51.53 5.18 -33.64
C ALA A 19 51.80 4.60 -32.22
N LEU A 20 51.14 3.46 -31.94
CA LEU A 20 51.52 2.25 -31.16
C LEU A 20 52.60 2.36 -30.07
N SER A 21 52.44 1.83 -28.85
CA SER A 21 52.10 0.44 -28.50
C SER A 21 52.05 0.31 -26.96
N GLY A 22 51.30 -0.65 -26.42
CA GLY A 22 51.39 -1.00 -25.00
C GLY A 22 50.15 -1.69 -24.46
N SER A 23 50.12 -3.01 -24.60
CA SER A 23 49.06 -3.92 -24.14
C SER A 23 48.82 -3.87 -22.63
N ALA A 24 47.57 -3.77 -22.21
CA ALA A 24 47.07 -4.33 -20.96
C ALA A 24 45.55 -4.58 -21.09
N LEU A 25 45.21 -5.82 -21.45
CA LEU A 25 43.86 -6.35 -21.30
C LEU A 25 43.59 -6.54 -19.80
N ILE A 26 42.56 -5.88 -19.27
CA ILE A 26 41.82 -6.39 -18.11
C ILE A 26 40.38 -6.56 -18.60
N ALA A 27 40.04 -7.81 -18.91
CA ALA A 27 38.68 -8.22 -19.19
C ALA A 27 37.82 -8.00 -17.95
N GLN A 28 36.74 -7.24 -18.09
CA GLN A 28 35.63 -7.26 -17.14
C GLN A 28 34.84 -8.54 -17.42
N GLU A 29 35.00 -9.54 -16.57
CA GLU A 29 34.08 -10.67 -16.51
C GLU A 29 32.76 -10.19 -15.90
N VAL A 30 31.75 -10.07 -16.75
CA VAL A 30 30.34 -10.08 -16.32
C VAL A 30 30.01 -11.55 -16.02
N ILE A 31 30.02 -11.94 -14.76
CA ILE A 31 29.53 -13.26 -14.34
C ILE A 31 28.00 -13.21 -14.34
N VAL A 32 27.41 -13.66 -15.45
CA VAL A 32 26.03 -14.15 -15.47
C VAL A 32 26.08 -15.61 -15.01
N ALA A 33 25.66 -15.89 -13.77
CA ALA A 33 25.55 -17.26 -13.29
C ALA A 33 24.17 -17.84 -13.64
N PRO A 34 24.09 -19.06 -14.22
CA PRO A 34 22.82 -19.71 -14.53
C PRO A 34 22.26 -20.46 -13.33
N ILE A 35 20.93 -20.50 -13.25
CA ILE A 35 20.12 -21.28 -12.30
C ILE A 35 20.08 -22.74 -12.75
N LEU A 36 20.51 -23.69 -11.92
CA LEU A 36 19.98 -25.08 -11.87
C LEU A 36 20.25 -25.75 -10.49
N ASN A 37 19.20 -25.83 -9.65
CA ASN A 37 18.68 -26.89 -8.75
C ASN A 37 19.60 -27.94 -8.02
N PRO A 38 19.09 -28.78 -7.07
CA PRO A 38 19.55 -28.82 -5.68
C PRO A 38 20.17 -30.17 -5.26
N ALA A 39 21.21 -30.14 -4.42
CA ALA A 39 21.54 -31.18 -3.43
C ALA A 39 22.94 -30.91 -2.87
N ASN A 40 23.05 -30.45 -1.62
CA ASN A 40 23.67 -31.19 -0.52
C ASN A 40 23.73 -30.29 0.73
N GLN A 41 23.31 -30.85 1.86
CA GLN A 41 23.48 -30.24 3.18
C GLN A 41 24.95 -30.28 3.60
N SER A 42 25.48 -29.17 4.12
CA SER A 42 26.54 -29.20 5.13
C SER A 42 26.51 -27.93 5.97
N LEU A 43 26.50 -28.15 7.28
CA LEU A 43 26.48 -27.20 8.38
C LEU A 43 27.69 -26.26 8.34
N LEU A 44 27.46 -24.98 8.04
CA LEU A 44 28.30 -23.86 8.49
C LEU A 44 27.37 -22.69 8.76
N GLU A 45 27.47 -22.10 9.96
CA GLU A 45 26.73 -20.89 10.33
C GLU A 45 27.00 -19.78 9.29
N PRO A 46 25.96 -19.06 8.81
CA PRO A 46 26.18 -18.00 7.83
C PRO A 46 26.95 -16.84 8.49
N PRO A 47 27.93 -16.24 7.79
CA PRO A 47 28.66 -15.09 8.32
C PRO A 47 27.72 -13.90 8.50
N SER A 48 27.91 -13.14 9.58
CA SER A 48 27.19 -11.89 9.84
C SER A 48 27.36 -10.91 8.65
N PRO A 49 26.28 -10.28 8.16
CA PRO A 49 26.36 -9.39 7.01
C PRO A 49 27.19 -8.13 7.33
N ARG A 50 28.08 -7.75 6.39
CA ARG A 50 28.85 -6.50 6.47
C ARG A 50 27.98 -5.31 6.07
N ALA A 51 28.16 -4.18 6.75
CA ALA A 51 27.41 -2.94 6.52
C ALA A 51 27.55 -2.33 5.11
N ASP A 52 28.46 -2.85 4.28
CA ASP A 52 28.87 -2.28 2.99
C ASP A 52 28.39 -3.10 1.77
N GLU A 53 27.63 -4.18 1.95
CA GLU A 53 27.05 -4.92 0.82
C GLU A 53 25.78 -4.20 0.29
N PRO A 54 25.62 -4.06 -1.03
CA PRO A 54 24.44 -3.44 -1.60
C PRO A 54 23.19 -4.25 -1.22
N MET A 55 22.16 -3.56 -0.71
CA MET A 55 20.88 -4.13 -0.32
C MET A 55 20.08 -4.62 -1.54
N ILE A 56 20.46 -5.79 -2.07
CA ILE A 56 19.85 -6.46 -3.22
C ILE A 56 19.23 -7.79 -2.76
N ARG A 57 18.45 -7.77 -1.68
CA ARG A 57 17.56 -8.90 -1.37
C ARG A 57 16.15 -8.49 -1.77
N VAL A 58 15.87 -8.66 -3.05
CA VAL A 58 14.49 -8.65 -3.56
C VAL A 58 13.78 -9.81 -2.88
N ALA A 59 12.68 -9.55 -2.17
CA ALA A 59 11.81 -10.61 -1.69
C ALA A 59 11.37 -11.42 -2.91
N ALA A 60 11.69 -12.71 -2.96
CA ALA A 60 11.17 -13.57 -4.01
C ALA A 60 9.65 -13.54 -3.93
N VAL A 61 8.99 -13.08 -4.99
CA VAL A 61 7.53 -13.12 -5.11
C VAL A 61 7.09 -14.59 -4.96
N PRO A 62 6.16 -14.92 -4.04
CA PRO A 62 5.67 -16.28 -3.91
C PRO A 62 5.14 -16.79 -5.26
N LYS A 63 5.34 -18.09 -5.55
CA LYS A 63 4.86 -18.73 -6.79
C LYS A 63 3.33 -18.60 -7.02
N ASP A 64 2.61 -18.19 -5.98
CA ASP A 64 1.20 -17.86 -5.97
C ASP A 64 1.02 -16.70 -4.99
N PRO A 65 1.11 -15.43 -5.45
CA PRO A 65 1.19 -14.24 -4.59
C PRO A 65 -0.07 -14.04 -3.74
N LEU A 66 -1.16 -14.75 -4.03
CA LEU A 66 -2.38 -14.72 -3.25
C LEU A 66 -2.41 -15.77 -2.12
N LYS A 67 -1.47 -16.73 -2.06
CA LYS A 67 -1.45 -17.73 -0.97
C LYS A 67 -0.86 -17.15 0.32
N PRO A 68 -1.51 -17.31 1.48
CA PRO A 68 -0.94 -16.89 2.76
C PRO A 68 0.36 -17.65 3.03
N THR A 69 1.33 -16.94 3.61
CA THR A 69 2.57 -17.54 4.10
C THR A 69 2.23 -18.35 5.35
N PRO A 70 2.70 -19.61 5.51
CA PRO A 70 2.46 -20.35 6.74
C PRO A 70 3.08 -19.61 7.94
N PRO A 71 2.41 -19.58 9.11
CA PRO A 71 2.96 -18.94 10.29
C PRO A 71 4.28 -19.61 10.71
N ALA A 72 5.28 -18.82 11.08
CA ALA A 72 6.51 -19.33 11.66
C ALA A 72 6.21 -19.96 13.03
N GLU A 73 6.77 -21.15 13.29
CA GLU A 73 6.62 -21.83 14.58
C GLU A 73 7.19 -20.98 15.73
N ASN A 74 6.36 -20.67 16.72
CA ASN A 74 6.76 -19.94 17.93
C ASN A 74 7.84 -20.72 18.70
N LYS A 75 9.09 -20.24 18.68
CA LYS A 75 10.08 -20.64 19.68
C LYS A 75 9.81 -19.87 20.97
N ILE A 76 9.26 -20.57 21.96
CA ILE A 76 9.18 -20.10 23.33
C ILE A 76 10.62 -20.02 23.88
N VAL A 77 11.09 -18.81 24.17
CA VAL A 77 12.32 -18.59 24.94
C VAL A 77 11.89 -18.15 26.34
N GLU A 78 12.14 -19.02 27.30
CA GLU A 78 11.86 -18.81 28.72
C GLU A 78 12.83 -17.76 29.28
N LEU A 79 12.32 -16.56 29.61
CA LEU A 79 13.13 -15.48 30.17
C LEU A 79 13.04 -15.52 31.70
N VAL A 80 14.16 -15.84 32.35
CA VAL A 80 14.33 -15.77 33.80
C VAL A 80 14.41 -14.30 34.22
N ILE A 81 13.46 -13.86 35.06
CA ILE A 81 13.42 -12.52 35.64
C ILE A 81 14.29 -12.50 36.91
N THR A 82 15.20 -11.53 36.99
CA THR A 82 15.81 -11.12 38.27
C THR A 82 15.42 -9.67 38.54
N ASP A 83 14.72 -9.46 39.65
CA ASP A 83 14.30 -8.16 40.17
C ASP A 83 15.50 -7.29 40.53
N ASP A 84 15.50 -6.03 40.08
CA ASP A 84 16.12 -4.96 40.85
C ASP A 84 15.33 -3.65 40.62
N LEU A 85 14.79 -3.12 41.71
CA LEU A 85 13.96 -1.91 41.77
C LEU A 85 14.86 -0.72 42.12
N SER A 86 14.82 0.33 41.29
CA SER A 86 15.20 1.67 41.75
C SER A 86 14.26 2.73 41.18
N GLU A 87 13.64 3.47 42.11
CA GLU A 87 12.76 4.60 41.90
C GLU A 87 13.56 5.82 41.41
N GLU A 88 13.07 6.53 40.38
CA GLU A 88 13.44 7.95 40.21
C GLU A 88 12.26 8.81 39.77
N LYS A 89 12.24 10.00 40.36
CA LYS A 89 11.13 10.94 40.56
C LYS A 89 10.71 11.71 39.31
N GLU A 90 9.41 11.99 39.26
CA GLU A 90 8.74 12.98 38.42
C GLU A 90 9.39 14.37 38.45
N ARG A 91 9.52 15.00 37.28
CA ARG A 91 9.54 16.47 37.14
C ARG A 91 8.48 16.90 36.13
N LYS A 92 7.49 17.63 36.64
CA LYS A 92 6.55 18.45 35.86
C LYS A 92 7.28 19.67 35.31
N SER A 93 7.01 20.01 34.05
CA SER A 93 7.28 21.34 33.50
C SER A 93 6.04 21.86 32.80
N ASP A 94 5.40 22.85 33.43
CA ASP A 94 4.41 23.74 32.84
C ASP A 94 5.06 24.61 31.76
N LEU A 95 4.36 24.85 30.64
CA LEU A 95 4.20 26.14 29.94
C LEU A 95 3.31 25.95 28.67
N PRO A 96 2.55 26.98 28.25
CA PRO A 96 1.27 26.81 27.54
C PRO A 96 1.37 26.74 26.02
N ALA A 97 0.50 25.94 25.40
CA ALA A 97 0.27 25.92 23.96
C ALA A 97 -0.58 27.13 23.55
N LYS A 98 -0.04 27.96 22.65
CA LYS A 98 -0.74 29.09 22.04
C LYS A 98 -1.35 28.62 20.71
N ALA A 99 -2.68 28.59 20.63
CA ALA A 99 -3.43 28.28 19.43
C ALA A 99 -3.18 29.34 18.34
N ILE A 100 -3.01 28.88 17.10
CA ILE A 100 -2.98 29.73 15.90
C ILE A 100 -4.32 29.50 15.20
N GLU A 101 -5.22 30.47 15.29
CA GLU A 101 -6.44 30.55 14.47
C GLU A 101 -6.09 31.12 13.08
N LEU A 102 -6.63 30.49 12.02
CA LEU A 102 -6.63 31.02 10.66
C LEU A 102 -8.09 31.36 10.27
N PRO A 103 -8.36 32.51 9.62
CA PRO A 103 -9.72 33.00 9.41
C PRO A 103 -10.46 32.29 8.28
N ALA A 104 -11.73 31.99 8.52
CA ALA A 104 -12.68 31.49 7.55
C ALA A 104 -13.07 32.57 6.54
N GLY A 105 -12.89 32.28 5.25
CA GLY A 105 -13.42 33.08 4.15
C GLY A 105 -14.77 32.54 3.68
N THR A 106 -15.79 33.39 3.73
CA THR A 106 -17.16 33.17 3.25
C THR A 106 -17.22 33.04 1.72
N LEU A 107 -17.90 32.01 1.21
CA LEU A 107 -18.35 31.92 -0.19
C LEU A 107 -19.87 31.75 -0.23
N GLU A 108 -20.54 32.58 -1.01
CA GLU A 108 -21.98 32.54 -1.25
C GLU A 108 -22.40 31.39 -2.20
N PRO A 109 -23.63 30.86 -2.06
CA PRO A 109 -24.05 29.64 -2.74
C PRO A 109 -24.51 29.86 -4.18
N MET A 110 -24.08 28.99 -5.10
CA MET A 110 -24.67 28.85 -6.44
C MET A 110 -25.83 27.84 -6.42
N LYS A 111 -26.93 28.23 -7.10
CA LYS A 111 -28.20 27.49 -7.19
C LYS A 111 -28.03 26.10 -7.80
N ALA A 112 -28.57 25.10 -7.11
CA ALA A 112 -28.74 23.73 -7.58
C ALA A 112 -29.86 23.65 -8.64
N ALA A 113 -29.68 22.76 -9.62
CA ALA A 113 -30.76 22.27 -10.45
C ALA A 113 -31.40 21.08 -9.73
N ASP A 114 -32.73 21.11 -9.65
CA ASP A 114 -33.56 20.13 -8.94
C ASP A 114 -33.55 18.77 -9.66
N GLU A 115 -32.84 17.80 -9.08
CA GLU A 115 -33.18 16.38 -9.18
C GLU A 115 -33.19 15.84 -7.75
N GLU A 116 -34.32 15.24 -7.34
CA GLU A 116 -34.48 14.71 -5.99
C GLU A 116 -33.38 13.68 -5.67
N PRO A 117 -32.65 13.84 -4.55
CA PRO A 117 -31.66 12.87 -4.14
C PRO A 117 -32.35 11.55 -3.79
N ALA A 118 -31.84 10.45 -4.34
CA ALA A 118 -32.15 9.12 -3.84
C ALA A 118 -31.80 9.07 -2.35
N GLU A 119 -32.69 8.55 -1.51
CA GLU A 119 -32.46 8.32 -0.08
C GLU A 119 -31.16 7.52 0.10
N LEU A 120 -30.10 8.23 0.48
CA LEU A 120 -28.84 7.66 0.93
C LEU A 120 -29.04 7.18 2.36
N MET A 121 -28.44 6.04 2.71
CA MET A 121 -28.57 5.48 4.06
C MET A 121 -28.23 6.56 5.09
N GLU A 122 -29.26 6.97 5.81
CA GLU A 122 -29.17 7.75 7.02
C GLU A 122 -28.37 6.92 8.02
N ASP A 123 -27.06 7.14 8.00
CA ASP A 123 -26.13 6.64 8.99
C ASP A 123 -26.28 7.49 10.26
N GLU A 124 -27.52 7.59 10.74
CA GLU A 124 -27.96 8.46 11.83
C GLU A 124 -27.30 8.08 13.15
N ASN A 125 -26.83 6.82 13.26
CA ASN A 125 -26.24 6.29 14.47
C ASN A 125 -24.71 6.13 14.44
N ALA A 126 -24.04 6.23 13.30
CA ALA A 126 -22.57 6.22 13.28
C ALA A 126 -22.01 7.62 13.59
N LYS A 127 -21.03 7.68 14.47
CA LYS A 127 -20.32 8.92 14.81
C LYS A 127 -18.87 8.80 14.37
N PRO A 128 -18.29 9.83 13.71
CA PRO A 128 -16.85 9.93 13.57
C PRO A 128 -16.25 10.03 14.98
N ILE A 129 -15.32 9.15 15.32
CA ILE A 129 -14.67 9.18 16.64
C ILE A 129 -13.40 10.00 16.52
N ASN A 130 -13.43 11.18 17.14
CA ASN A 130 -12.23 11.89 17.59
C ASN A 130 -12.04 11.53 19.08
N GLU A 131 -10.78 11.51 19.53
CA GLU A 131 -10.28 10.84 20.73
C GLU A 131 -11.12 11.00 22.03
N SER A 132 -11.14 9.89 22.80
CA SER A 132 -11.51 9.71 24.21
C SER A 132 -13.00 9.80 24.61
N GLU A 133 -13.56 8.67 25.05
CA GLU A 133 -13.97 8.40 26.44
C GLU A 133 -14.67 7.04 26.50
N ALA A 134 -14.23 6.18 27.43
CA ALA A 134 -14.68 4.80 27.58
C ALA A 134 -15.61 4.68 28.79
N GLU A 135 -16.78 4.09 28.58
CA GLU A 135 -17.58 3.50 29.66
C GLU A 135 -17.87 2.03 29.34
N ALA A 136 -17.65 1.22 30.37
CA ALA A 136 -17.73 -0.23 30.38
C ALA A 136 -19.14 -0.72 30.68
N ASN A 137 -19.53 -1.86 30.11
CA ASN A 137 -20.59 -2.70 30.66
C ASN A 137 -20.27 -4.18 30.44
N GLU A 138 -20.50 -4.98 31.49
CA GLU A 138 -20.22 -6.42 31.62
C GLU A 138 -21.22 -7.31 30.87
N PRO A 139 -20.87 -8.59 30.57
CA PRO A 139 -21.63 -9.43 29.64
C PRO A 139 -22.59 -10.42 30.32
N ALA A 140 -23.72 -10.67 29.66
CA ALA A 140 -24.61 -11.80 29.97
C ALA A 140 -24.23 -13.04 29.13
N LYS A 141 -24.03 -14.17 29.80
CA LYS A 141 -23.72 -15.49 29.23
C LYS A 141 -24.94 -16.11 28.54
N SER A 142 -24.73 -16.75 27.40
CA SER A 142 -25.59 -17.82 26.91
C SER A 142 -24.74 -18.94 26.31
N GLU A 143 -24.87 -20.14 26.88
CA GLU A 143 -24.29 -21.40 26.41
C GLU A 143 -25.09 -21.92 25.20
N VAL A 144 -24.40 -22.40 24.15
CA VAL A 144 -24.98 -23.35 23.20
C VAL A 144 -23.92 -24.39 22.82
N SER A 145 -24.31 -25.66 22.95
CA SER A 145 -23.55 -26.89 22.64
C SER A 145 -23.58 -27.20 21.14
N PRO A 146 -22.54 -27.86 20.57
CA PRO A 146 -22.36 -27.94 19.11
C PRO A 146 -23.04 -29.17 18.50
N GLU A 147 -23.67 -28.99 17.34
CA GLU A 147 -24.06 -30.08 16.44
C GLU A 147 -23.32 -29.92 15.11
N GLU A 148 -22.40 -30.86 14.85
CA GLU A 148 -21.54 -30.91 13.68
C GLU A 148 -22.33 -31.15 12.40
N THR A 149 -22.40 -30.15 11.52
CA THR A 149 -22.81 -30.36 10.12
C THR A 149 -21.58 -30.24 9.22
N ARG A 150 -21.15 -31.37 8.65
CA ARG A 150 -20.07 -31.45 7.67
C ARG A 150 -20.48 -30.75 6.37
N VAL A 151 -19.99 -29.54 6.13
CA VAL A 151 -20.19 -28.81 4.87
C VAL A 151 -19.19 -29.31 3.82
N ALA A 152 -19.72 -29.75 2.68
CA ALA A 152 -18.95 -30.18 1.53
C ALA A 152 -18.21 -29.01 0.88
N LYS A 153 -16.93 -29.25 0.53
CA LYS A 153 -16.02 -28.28 -0.08
C LYS A 153 -16.54 -27.87 -1.47
N PRO A 154 -16.78 -26.57 -1.76
CA PRO A 154 -17.22 -26.14 -3.09
C PRO A 154 -16.07 -26.26 -4.09
N GLU A 155 -16.34 -26.99 -5.17
CA GLU A 155 -15.45 -27.19 -6.31
C GLU A 155 -15.46 -25.93 -7.18
N ILE A 156 -14.33 -25.23 -7.28
CA ILE A 156 -14.16 -24.03 -8.11
C ILE A 156 -14.17 -24.45 -9.57
N LYS A 157 -15.20 -24.04 -10.31
CA LYS A 157 -15.27 -24.24 -11.77
C LYS A 157 -14.25 -23.33 -12.47
N PRO A 158 -13.44 -23.83 -13.42
CA PRO A 158 -12.53 -23.01 -14.20
C PRO A 158 -13.29 -22.00 -15.06
N ILE A 159 -12.86 -20.73 -15.01
CA ILE A 159 -13.41 -19.62 -15.78
C ILE A 159 -13.14 -19.89 -17.28
N PRO A 160 -14.14 -19.78 -18.17
CA PRO A 160 -13.91 -19.92 -19.60
C PRO A 160 -12.98 -18.80 -20.12
N GLU A 161 -11.89 -19.19 -20.78
CA GLU A 161 -10.93 -18.33 -21.48
C GLU A 161 -11.59 -17.62 -22.69
N THR A 162 -12.52 -16.72 -22.43
CA THR A 162 -13.06 -15.85 -23.47
C THR A 162 -11.99 -14.81 -23.81
N PRO A 163 -11.60 -14.64 -25.09
CA PRO A 163 -10.66 -13.60 -25.46
C PRO A 163 -11.12 -12.22 -25.00
N LEU A 164 -10.22 -11.41 -24.43
CA LEU A 164 -10.54 -10.07 -23.95
C LEU A 164 -11.13 -9.20 -25.07
N PRO A 165 -12.11 -8.32 -24.80
CA PRO A 165 -12.63 -7.40 -25.81
C PRO A 165 -11.53 -6.53 -26.42
N GLN A 166 -11.64 -6.17 -27.70
CA GLN A 166 -10.62 -5.36 -28.41
C GLN A 166 -10.36 -4.01 -27.72
N SER A 167 -11.39 -3.39 -27.15
CA SER A 167 -11.27 -2.15 -26.37
C SER A 167 -10.38 -2.32 -25.13
N VAL A 168 -10.42 -3.50 -24.50
CA VAL A 168 -9.58 -3.85 -23.34
C VAL A 168 -8.15 -4.12 -23.79
N GLN A 169 -7.95 -4.93 -24.84
CA GLN A 169 -6.62 -5.23 -25.37
C GLN A 169 -5.87 -3.95 -25.80
N ALA A 170 -6.56 -2.97 -26.37
CA ALA A 170 -5.98 -1.70 -26.78
C ALA A 170 -5.44 -0.84 -25.61
N LEU A 171 -5.90 -1.08 -24.38
CA LEU A 171 -5.43 -0.35 -23.19
C LEU A 171 -4.07 -0.85 -22.69
N GLN A 172 -3.78 -2.15 -22.79
CA GLN A 172 -2.56 -2.74 -22.23
C GLN A 172 -1.27 -1.99 -22.62
N PRO A 173 -0.97 -1.72 -23.91
CA PRO A 173 0.26 -1.02 -24.27
C PRO A 173 0.28 0.45 -23.79
N ARG A 174 -0.88 1.07 -23.56
CA ARG A 174 -0.95 2.44 -23.01
C ARG A 174 -0.66 2.45 -21.52
N ILE A 175 -1.24 1.49 -20.79
CA ILE A 175 -1.00 1.27 -19.37
C ILE A 175 0.48 1.00 -19.12
N ALA A 176 1.08 0.08 -19.88
CA ALA A 176 2.50 -0.24 -19.78
C ALA A 176 3.38 1.02 -19.94
N ARG A 177 3.17 1.82 -21.00
CA ARG A 177 3.94 3.06 -21.22
C ARG A 177 3.80 4.06 -20.07
N VAL A 178 2.61 4.24 -19.52
CA VAL A 178 2.40 5.12 -18.36
C VAL A 178 3.19 4.60 -17.16
N LEU A 179 3.04 3.32 -16.83
CA LEU A 179 3.70 2.72 -15.68
C LEU A 179 5.22 2.74 -15.82
N ASP A 180 5.77 2.44 -16.99
CA ASP A 180 7.20 2.48 -17.26
C ASP A 180 7.75 3.91 -17.13
N TYR A 181 7.03 4.89 -17.66
CA TYR A 181 7.42 6.30 -17.55
C TYR A 181 7.52 6.75 -16.09
N TYR A 182 6.48 6.48 -15.28
CA TYR A 182 6.47 6.90 -13.88
C TYR A 182 7.47 6.13 -13.03
N TYR A 183 7.73 4.85 -13.33
CA TYR A 183 8.78 4.07 -12.67
C TYR A 183 10.18 4.63 -12.94
N GLN A 184 10.50 4.95 -14.20
CA GLN A 184 11.83 5.40 -14.61
C GLN A 184 12.12 6.86 -14.21
N TYR A 185 11.15 7.76 -14.44
CA TYR A 185 11.41 9.21 -14.41
C TYR A 185 10.89 9.90 -13.15
N GLN A 186 9.95 9.30 -12.42
CA GLN A 186 9.28 9.90 -11.26
C GLN A 186 9.53 9.11 -9.97
N MET A 187 10.65 8.38 -9.92
CA MET A 187 11.13 7.61 -8.78
C MET A 187 11.28 8.46 -7.52
N THR A 188 10.92 7.89 -6.36
CA THR A 188 11.14 8.51 -5.05
C THR A 188 12.62 8.68 -4.71
N ASP A 189 12.88 9.62 -3.82
CA ASP A 189 14.22 10.05 -3.43
C ASP A 189 14.23 10.24 -1.91
N ALA A 190 14.99 9.40 -1.20
CA ALA A 190 15.07 9.38 0.26
C ALA A 190 15.67 10.66 0.86
N GLY A 191 16.34 11.51 0.07
CA GLY A 191 16.82 12.82 0.52
C GLY A 191 15.73 13.89 0.48
N LYS A 192 14.71 13.72 -0.36
CA LYS A 192 13.66 14.73 -0.63
C LYS A 192 12.30 14.34 -0.05
N HIS A 193 12.01 13.04 -0.06
CA HIS A 193 10.75 12.47 0.36
C HIS A 193 10.89 11.84 1.74
N ASP A 194 9.90 12.05 2.60
CA ASP A 194 9.83 11.39 3.89
C ASP A 194 9.35 9.93 3.79
N VAL A 195 9.15 9.28 4.94
CA VAL A 195 8.78 7.86 4.96
C VAL A 195 7.36 7.66 4.42
N TRP A 196 6.43 8.57 4.74
CA TRP A 196 5.06 8.51 4.22
C TRP A 196 5.05 8.57 2.70
N GLU A 197 5.77 9.55 2.16
CA GLU A 197 5.90 9.80 0.73
C GLU A 197 6.57 8.60 0.04
N THR A 198 7.63 8.06 0.64
CA THR A 198 8.34 6.87 0.12
C THR A 198 7.44 5.63 0.10
N MET A 199 6.61 5.45 1.13
CA MET A 199 5.64 4.36 1.17
C MET A 199 4.68 4.42 -0.03
N HIS A 200 4.10 5.59 -0.29
CA HIS A 200 3.20 5.77 -1.43
C HIS A 200 3.92 5.67 -2.78
N GLY A 201 5.23 5.96 -2.82
CA GLY A 201 6.07 5.75 -3.99
C GLY A 201 6.34 4.28 -4.31
N PHE A 202 6.43 3.41 -3.30
CA PHE A 202 6.64 1.98 -3.55
C PHE A 202 5.35 1.21 -3.83
N LEU A 203 4.20 1.67 -3.33
CA LEU A 203 2.93 0.96 -3.44
C LEU A 203 2.62 0.43 -4.87
N PRO A 204 2.76 1.23 -5.95
CA PRO A 204 2.42 0.74 -7.28
C PRO A 204 3.30 -0.42 -7.75
N TYR A 205 4.57 -0.45 -7.35
CA TYR A 205 5.56 -1.38 -7.89
C TYR A 205 5.96 -2.47 -6.89
N GLY A 206 5.50 -2.37 -5.65
CA GLY A 206 5.76 -3.32 -4.57
C GLY A 206 7.26 -3.67 -4.46
N VAL A 207 7.57 -4.96 -4.51
CA VAL A 207 8.93 -5.48 -4.39
C VAL A 207 9.90 -5.04 -5.49
N ASP A 208 9.41 -4.54 -6.63
CA ASP A 208 10.24 -3.98 -7.71
C ASP A 208 10.61 -2.51 -7.48
N SER A 209 9.97 -1.86 -6.51
CA SER A 209 10.15 -0.43 -6.32
C SER A 209 11.59 -0.08 -5.96
N GLN A 210 12.13 0.88 -6.68
CA GLN A 210 13.45 1.46 -6.43
C GLN A 210 13.33 2.86 -5.83
N ILE A 211 14.34 3.24 -5.07
CA ILE A 211 14.47 4.57 -4.46
C ILE A 211 15.88 5.12 -4.70
N ARG A 212 15.97 6.42 -5.00
CA ARG A 212 17.23 7.14 -5.00
C ARG A 212 17.63 7.50 -3.57
N THR A 213 18.90 7.37 -3.26
CA THR A 213 19.40 7.65 -1.91
C THR A 213 20.61 8.56 -1.97
N PRO A 214 20.88 9.33 -0.89
CA PRO A 214 22.13 10.09 -0.81
C PRO A 214 23.35 9.19 -0.56
N GLU A 215 23.15 7.95 -0.06
CA GLU A 215 24.21 7.02 0.32
C GLU A 215 24.79 6.26 -0.88
N TYR A 216 23.95 5.91 -1.87
CA TYR A 216 24.34 5.06 -2.98
C TYR A 216 24.15 5.76 -4.33
N ARG A 217 25.12 5.60 -5.24
CA ARG A 217 25.01 6.13 -6.61
C ARG A 217 23.89 5.47 -7.40
N GLN A 218 23.70 4.17 -7.21
CA GLN A 218 22.63 3.41 -7.88
C GLN A 218 21.39 3.38 -6.99
N PRO A 219 20.18 3.42 -7.57
CA PRO A 219 18.96 3.18 -6.82
C PRO A 219 18.99 1.82 -6.10
N VAL A 220 18.36 1.77 -4.93
CA VAL A 220 18.21 0.55 -4.14
C VAL A 220 16.73 0.22 -3.95
N ASN A 221 16.41 -0.95 -3.40
CA ASN A 221 15.01 -1.32 -3.16
C ASN A 221 14.35 -0.41 -2.11
N ALA A 222 13.16 0.13 -2.41
CA ALA A 222 12.46 1.08 -1.54
C ALA A 222 11.91 0.43 -0.27
N ILE A 223 11.31 -0.76 -0.38
CA ILE A 223 10.81 -1.53 0.77
C ILE A 223 11.97 -1.93 1.67
N GLY A 224 13.05 -2.45 1.09
CA GLY A 224 14.28 -2.81 1.79
C GLY A 224 14.88 -1.60 2.52
N TRP A 225 14.93 -0.42 1.89
CA TRP A 225 15.42 0.81 2.51
C TRP A 225 14.67 1.13 3.81
N ILE A 226 13.33 1.11 3.79
CA ILE A 226 12.51 1.34 4.98
C ILE A 226 12.67 0.19 6.00
N CYS A 227 12.73 -1.07 5.56
CA CYS A 227 12.88 -2.23 6.46
C CYS A 227 14.25 -2.30 7.13
N TRP A 228 15.31 -1.76 6.52
CA TRP A 228 16.60 -1.51 7.19
C TRP A 228 16.60 -0.23 8.05
N ASN A 229 15.40 0.31 8.27
CA ASN A 229 15.12 1.51 9.03
C ASN A 229 15.95 2.72 8.59
N LYS A 230 16.35 2.79 7.30
CA LYS A 230 17.15 3.88 6.75
C LYS A 230 16.33 5.18 6.70
N PRO A 231 16.96 6.35 6.83
CA PRO A 231 16.23 7.60 6.91
C PRO A 231 15.63 8.00 5.55
N CYS A 232 14.42 8.54 5.58
CA CYS A 232 13.78 9.26 4.48
C CYS A 232 13.51 10.70 4.94
N ARG A 233 14.17 11.67 4.31
CA ARG A 233 14.20 13.09 4.71
C ARG A 233 14.52 13.29 6.20
N GLY A 234 15.44 12.47 6.71
CA GLY A 234 15.86 12.46 8.12
C GLY A 234 14.93 11.72 9.09
N HIS A 235 13.79 11.19 8.63
CA HIS A 235 12.84 10.42 9.46
C HIS A 235 13.05 8.93 9.28
N ARG A 236 12.94 8.18 10.38
CA ARG A 236 12.95 6.71 10.40
C ARG A 236 11.58 6.20 10.80
N LEU A 237 11.16 5.06 10.25
CA LEU A 237 9.85 4.50 10.55
C LEU A 237 9.82 3.81 11.91
N PHE A 238 10.90 3.10 12.28
CA PHE A 238 10.89 2.24 13.45
C PHE A 238 11.66 2.84 14.62
N GLU A 239 11.08 2.68 15.80
CA GLU A 239 11.72 2.82 17.10
C GLU A 239 11.82 1.46 17.78
N ILE A 240 12.73 1.34 18.75
CA ILE A 240 12.81 0.16 19.61
C ILE A 240 12.55 0.60 21.03
N LYS A 241 11.59 -0.05 21.67
CA LYS A 241 11.26 0.18 23.08
C LYS A 241 11.13 -1.15 23.78
N ASN A 242 11.90 -1.35 24.83
CA ASN A 242 11.92 -2.60 25.62
C ASN A 242 12.13 -3.85 24.74
N GLY A 243 13.04 -3.76 23.76
CA GLY A 243 13.32 -4.86 22.82
C GLY A 243 12.23 -5.13 21.77
N LYS A 244 11.12 -4.37 21.75
CA LYS A 244 10.08 -4.50 20.74
C LYS A 244 10.23 -3.46 19.63
N LEU A 245 10.03 -3.88 18.39
CA LEU A 245 9.95 -3.01 17.22
C LEU A 245 8.63 -2.23 17.25
N ILE A 246 8.70 -0.91 17.16
CA ILE A 246 7.52 -0.03 17.15
C ILE A 246 7.53 0.78 15.85
N PRO A 247 6.57 0.52 14.95
CA PRO A 247 6.26 1.42 13.84
C PRO A 247 5.73 2.75 14.37
N ARG A 248 6.45 3.85 14.14
CA ARG A 248 6.05 5.19 14.57
C ARG A 248 4.86 5.66 13.76
N GLN A 249 3.92 6.36 14.39
CA GLN A 249 2.81 7.04 13.74
C GLN A 249 2.95 8.56 13.88
N GLY A 250 2.58 9.29 12.83
CA GLY A 250 2.54 10.75 12.81
C GLY A 250 2.98 11.33 11.47
N PRO A 251 3.07 12.67 11.38
CA PRO A 251 3.55 13.33 10.18
C PRO A 251 4.92 12.80 9.76
N ARG A 252 5.11 12.63 8.45
CA ARG A 252 6.36 12.18 7.81
C ARG A 252 6.76 10.71 8.04
N VAL A 253 5.97 9.96 8.81
CA VAL A 253 6.06 8.50 8.95
C VAL A 253 4.72 7.89 8.52
N GLN A 254 4.24 6.80 9.10
CA GLN A 254 2.88 6.36 8.75
C GLN A 254 1.83 7.27 9.40
N GLY A 255 0.78 7.63 8.67
CA GLY A 255 -0.30 8.51 9.17
C GLY A 255 -1.28 7.78 10.10
N HIS A 256 -1.45 6.47 9.87
CA HIS A 256 -2.43 5.64 10.56
C HIS A 256 -1.78 4.36 11.07
N HIS A 257 -2.25 3.82 12.21
CA HIS A 257 -1.78 2.53 12.71
C HIS A 257 -2.00 1.41 11.69
N GLY A 258 -1.02 0.53 11.53
CA GLY A 258 -1.07 -0.57 10.56
C GLY A 258 -0.88 -0.15 9.09
N GLN A 259 -0.73 1.14 8.77
CA GLN A 259 -0.63 1.60 7.37
C GLN A 259 0.59 1.01 6.67
N PHE A 260 1.77 0.99 7.31
CA PHE A 260 2.94 0.38 6.70
C PHE A 260 2.74 -1.11 6.44
N LEU A 261 2.20 -1.85 7.42
CA LEU A 261 1.92 -3.28 7.27
C LEU A 261 0.89 -3.55 6.16
N ALA A 262 -0.13 -2.70 6.01
CA ALA A 262 -1.12 -2.80 4.93
C ALA A 262 -0.50 -2.60 3.55
N MET A 263 0.51 -1.73 3.44
CA MET A 263 1.22 -1.51 2.17
C MET A 263 2.18 -2.65 1.87
N LEU A 264 2.80 -3.26 2.88
CA LEU A 264 3.57 -4.50 2.72
C LEU A 264 2.69 -5.67 2.25
N ALA A 265 1.50 -5.82 2.83
CA ALA A 265 0.51 -6.82 2.43
C ALA A 265 0.11 -6.66 0.96
N GLN A 266 -0.20 -5.43 0.54
CA GLN A 266 -0.52 -5.11 -0.86
C GLN A 266 0.68 -5.27 -1.80
N SER A 267 1.90 -5.21 -1.27
CA SER A 267 3.14 -5.43 -2.01
C SER A 267 3.63 -6.88 -1.99
N TYR A 268 2.84 -7.82 -1.45
CA TYR A 268 3.17 -9.25 -1.35
C TYR A 268 4.44 -9.56 -0.55
N VAL A 269 4.77 -8.73 0.45
CA VAL A 269 5.95 -8.95 1.30
C VAL A 269 5.62 -10.00 2.37
N PRO A 270 6.40 -11.09 2.48
CA PRO A 270 6.09 -12.16 3.42
C PRO A 270 6.36 -11.77 4.87
N ALA A 271 5.67 -12.42 5.81
CA ALA A 271 5.86 -12.21 7.25
C ALA A 271 7.31 -12.46 7.72
N SER A 272 8.04 -13.34 7.03
CA SER A 272 9.45 -13.64 7.33
C SER A 272 10.46 -12.64 6.79
N PHE A 273 10.02 -11.57 6.09
CA PHE A 273 10.94 -10.59 5.53
C PHE A 273 11.67 -9.83 6.64
N GLU A 274 13.00 -9.72 6.51
CA GLU A 274 13.87 -9.15 7.53
C GLU A 274 13.68 -7.64 7.70
N ILE A 275 13.74 -7.19 8.95
CA ILE A 275 13.74 -5.79 9.36
C ILE A 275 14.94 -5.56 10.26
N GLN A 276 15.68 -4.48 10.04
CA GLN A 276 16.80 -4.08 10.88
C GLN A 276 16.56 -2.69 11.46
N ALA A 277 16.57 -2.58 12.79
CA ALA A 277 16.43 -1.32 13.49
C ALA A 277 17.36 -1.31 14.71
N GLY A 278 18.00 -0.18 15.02
CA GLY A 278 18.80 -0.01 16.25
C GLY A 278 19.84 -1.11 16.51
N GLY A 279 20.43 -1.70 15.47
CA GLY A 279 21.38 -2.82 15.58
C GLY A 279 20.77 -4.18 15.93
N GLN A 280 19.45 -4.27 16.01
CA GLN A 280 18.68 -5.49 16.26
C GLN A 280 17.99 -5.97 14.99
N GLN A 281 17.74 -7.28 14.92
CA GLN A 281 17.05 -7.95 13.82
C GLN A 281 15.63 -8.30 14.23
N PHE A 282 14.70 -8.01 13.35
CA PHE A 282 13.28 -8.29 13.44
C PHE A 282 12.79 -8.81 12.08
N THR A 283 11.49 -9.03 11.97
CA THR A 283 10.80 -9.44 10.75
C THR A 283 9.46 -8.71 10.63
N VAL A 284 8.81 -8.84 9.49
CA VAL A 284 7.42 -8.38 9.32
C VAL A 284 6.47 -9.04 10.32
N GLN A 285 6.76 -10.27 10.79
CA GLN A 285 6.02 -10.94 11.86
C GLN A 285 5.98 -10.11 13.15
N ASP A 286 7.08 -9.43 13.50
CA ASP A 286 7.11 -8.57 14.70
C ASP A 286 6.15 -7.39 14.59
N ILE A 287 5.97 -6.85 13.37
CA ILE A 287 4.96 -5.82 13.11
C ILE A 287 3.55 -6.41 13.17
N ILE A 288 3.32 -7.61 12.63
CA ILE A 288 2.03 -8.31 12.71
C ILE A 288 1.61 -8.46 14.18
N GLU A 289 2.52 -8.93 15.04
CA GLU A 289 2.26 -9.06 16.48
C GLU A 289 2.03 -7.70 17.15
N PHE A 290 2.81 -6.68 16.80
CA PHE A 290 2.59 -5.31 17.31
C PHE A 290 1.20 -4.78 16.93
N GLU A 291 0.76 -4.96 15.69
CA GLU A 291 -0.53 -4.45 15.21
C GLU A 291 -1.71 -5.21 15.83
N LYS A 292 -1.56 -6.53 16.10
CA LYS A 292 -2.51 -7.35 16.89
C LYS A 292 -2.63 -6.86 18.33
N GLU A 293 -1.50 -6.65 19.01
CA GLU A 293 -1.46 -6.18 20.40
C GLU A 293 -2.12 -4.79 20.58
N THR A 294 -2.09 -3.97 19.54
CA THR A 294 -2.53 -2.55 19.58
C THR A 294 -3.89 -2.32 18.93
N CYS A 295 -4.71 -3.37 18.80
CA CYS A 295 -6.12 -3.20 18.45
C CYS A 295 -6.88 -2.55 19.61
N VAL A 296 -7.59 -1.46 19.33
CA VAL A 296 -8.35 -0.69 20.31
C VAL A 296 -9.81 -0.59 19.82
N PRO A 297 -10.83 -0.82 20.67
CA PRO A 297 -12.22 -0.67 20.27
C PRO A 297 -12.51 0.78 19.87
N LYS A 298 -13.50 1.01 18.99
CA LYS A 298 -13.93 2.37 18.63
C LYS A 298 -12.80 3.28 18.09
N SER A 299 -11.73 2.70 17.55
CA SER A 299 -10.70 3.43 16.82
C SER A 299 -10.78 3.13 15.34
N GLU A 300 -10.04 3.88 14.52
CA GLU A 300 -9.84 3.49 13.13
C GLU A 300 -9.01 2.20 13.08
N LEU A 301 -9.57 1.14 12.48
CA LEU A 301 -8.93 -0.17 12.36
C LEU A 301 -8.68 -0.55 10.90
N THR A 302 -9.01 0.34 9.96
CA THR A 302 -8.95 0.17 8.51
C THR A 302 -7.68 -0.55 8.02
N PHE A 303 -6.50 -0.01 8.32
CA PHE A 303 -5.24 -0.57 7.81
C PHE A 303 -4.82 -1.85 8.53
N LYS A 304 -5.19 -2.00 9.81
CA LYS A 304 -5.06 -3.28 10.52
C LYS A 304 -5.95 -4.34 9.88
N LEU A 305 -7.18 -4.00 9.48
CA LEU A 305 -8.08 -4.93 8.80
C LEU A 305 -7.52 -5.37 7.44
N ILE A 306 -6.97 -4.45 6.63
CA ILE A 306 -6.28 -4.80 5.37
C ILE A 306 -5.13 -5.79 5.63
N SER A 307 -4.22 -5.41 6.53
CA SER A 307 -3.00 -6.19 6.76
C SER A 307 -3.25 -7.53 7.45
N LEU A 308 -4.05 -7.55 8.52
CA LEU A 308 -4.30 -8.78 9.28
C LEU A 308 -5.15 -9.77 8.49
N SER A 309 -6.06 -9.31 7.63
CA SER A 309 -6.80 -10.19 6.70
C SER A 309 -5.88 -10.85 5.66
N HIS A 310 -4.74 -10.23 5.35
CA HIS A 310 -3.73 -10.81 4.46
C HIS A 310 -2.83 -11.82 5.19
N TYR A 311 -2.36 -11.47 6.39
CA TYR A 311 -1.34 -12.26 7.09
C TYR A 311 -1.90 -13.38 7.98
N LEU A 312 -3.14 -13.27 8.46
CA LEU A 312 -3.72 -14.23 9.39
C LEU A 312 -4.73 -15.18 8.70
N PRO A 313 -4.95 -16.38 9.27
CA PRO A 313 -6.12 -17.19 8.93
C PRO A 313 -7.44 -16.40 9.08
N ALA A 314 -8.42 -16.68 8.23
CA ALA A 314 -9.70 -15.95 8.19
C ALA A 314 -10.57 -16.12 9.46
N ASP A 315 -10.25 -17.07 10.31
CA ASP A 315 -10.87 -17.37 11.62
C ASP A 315 -9.94 -17.03 12.80
N ALA A 316 -8.84 -16.32 12.57
CA ALA A 316 -7.86 -16.01 13.60
C ALA A 316 -8.45 -15.22 14.78
N THR A 317 -8.02 -15.60 15.97
CA THR A 317 -8.31 -14.92 17.24
C THR A 317 -7.00 -14.60 17.98
N TRP A 318 -6.95 -13.49 18.71
CA TRP A 318 -5.81 -13.11 19.53
C TRP A 318 -6.23 -12.25 20.73
N LYS A 319 -5.29 -12.00 21.64
CA LYS A 319 -5.47 -11.03 22.73
C LYS A 319 -4.70 -9.75 22.43
N SER A 320 -5.34 -8.60 22.63
CA SER A 320 -4.66 -7.30 22.62
C SER A 320 -3.92 -7.07 23.93
N ARG A 321 -3.10 -6.01 23.98
CA ARG A 321 -2.26 -5.67 25.13
C ARG A 321 -3.06 -5.40 26.41
N ASP A 322 -4.28 -4.91 26.28
CA ASP A 322 -5.22 -4.67 27.37
C ASP A 322 -6.03 -5.93 27.76
N GLY A 323 -5.70 -7.08 27.18
CA GLY A 323 -6.29 -8.39 27.52
C GLY A 323 -7.60 -8.71 26.80
N GLN A 324 -8.13 -7.80 25.97
CA GLN A 324 -9.36 -8.05 25.23
C GLN A 324 -9.19 -9.13 24.16
N ASP A 325 -10.23 -9.92 23.96
CA ASP A 325 -10.29 -10.90 22.87
C ASP A 325 -10.65 -10.22 21.55
N TRP A 326 -9.83 -10.48 20.54
CA TRP A 326 -10.00 -9.99 19.18
C TRP A 326 -10.06 -11.14 18.19
N SER A 327 -10.73 -10.87 17.09
CA SER A 327 -10.79 -11.74 15.91
C SER A 327 -10.90 -10.89 14.66
N LEU A 328 -10.64 -11.48 13.48
CA LEU A 328 -10.92 -10.77 12.22
C LEU A 328 -12.39 -10.39 12.11
N GLN A 329 -13.30 -11.21 12.65
CA GLN A 329 -14.72 -10.90 12.70
C GLN A 329 -14.98 -9.64 13.53
N ARG A 330 -14.42 -9.54 14.73
CA ARG A 330 -14.57 -8.35 15.59
C ARG A 330 -13.98 -7.10 14.93
N LEU A 331 -12.79 -7.18 14.32
CA LEU A 331 -12.21 -6.06 13.57
C LEU A 331 -13.16 -5.56 12.48
N LEU A 332 -13.77 -6.48 11.72
CA LEU A 332 -14.75 -6.15 10.69
C LEU A 332 -16.02 -5.52 11.29
N GLU A 333 -16.54 -6.06 12.39
CA GLU A 333 -17.70 -5.52 13.12
C GLU A 333 -17.47 -4.07 13.59
N GLU A 334 -16.28 -3.76 14.12
CA GLU A 334 -15.92 -2.41 14.57
C GLU A 334 -15.72 -1.45 13.38
N GLU A 335 -15.18 -1.93 12.27
CA GLU A 335 -14.89 -1.10 11.10
C GLU A 335 -16.14 -0.75 10.28
N ILE A 336 -17.06 -1.71 10.10
CA ILE A 336 -18.30 -1.50 9.31
C ILE A 336 -19.31 -0.57 10.00
N GLN A 337 -19.19 -0.37 11.31
CA GLN A 337 -20.02 0.57 12.07
C GLN A 337 -19.59 2.04 11.89
N GLN A 338 -18.44 2.28 11.27
CA GLN A 338 -17.91 3.62 11.11
C GLN A 338 -18.26 4.22 9.74
N LYS A 339 -18.54 5.53 9.71
CA LYS A 339 -18.94 6.28 8.49
C LYS A 339 -17.88 6.27 7.39
N VAL A 340 -18.26 5.82 6.19
CA VAL A 340 -17.40 5.95 4.99
C VAL A 340 -17.33 7.41 4.52
N VAL A 341 -18.49 8.08 4.42
CA VAL A 341 -18.58 9.49 4.03
C VAL A 341 -17.94 10.38 5.10
N GLY A 342 -17.10 11.33 4.67
CA GLY A 342 -16.34 12.21 5.56
C GLY A 342 -15.06 11.60 6.13
N ALA A 343 -14.75 10.33 5.86
CA ALA A 343 -13.47 9.73 6.23
C ALA A 343 -12.33 10.20 5.31
N ALA A 344 -11.08 10.01 5.78
CA ALA A 344 -9.89 10.27 4.98
C ALA A 344 -9.93 9.52 3.64
N CYS A 345 -9.44 10.16 2.57
CA CYS A 345 -9.49 9.63 1.21
C CYS A 345 -10.90 9.15 0.79
N GLY A 346 -11.95 9.81 1.29
CA GLY A 346 -13.34 9.49 0.98
C GLY A 346 -13.80 8.14 1.50
N GLY A 347 -13.08 7.52 2.44
CA GLY A 347 -13.41 6.22 3.01
C GLY A 347 -13.11 5.03 2.08
N THR A 348 -12.39 5.21 0.98
CA THR A 348 -12.03 4.10 0.08
C THR A 348 -11.16 3.06 0.78
N HIS A 349 -10.23 3.47 1.65
CA HIS A 349 -9.39 2.52 2.40
C HIS A 349 -10.22 1.63 3.34
N ARG A 350 -11.28 2.17 3.94
CA ARG A 350 -12.21 1.39 4.77
C ARG A 350 -12.90 0.31 3.95
N LEU A 351 -13.45 0.70 2.80
CA LEU A 351 -14.08 -0.25 1.88
C LEU A 351 -13.07 -1.29 1.38
N THR A 352 -11.81 -0.90 1.12
CA THR A 352 -10.74 -1.84 0.80
C THR A 352 -10.44 -2.80 1.95
N GLY A 353 -10.39 -2.34 3.21
CA GLY A 353 -10.22 -3.21 4.37
C GLY A 353 -11.33 -4.24 4.50
N ILE A 354 -12.58 -3.81 4.35
CA ILE A 354 -13.76 -4.68 4.33
C ILE A 354 -13.65 -5.71 3.18
N ALA A 355 -13.25 -5.27 1.99
CA ALA A 355 -13.06 -6.13 0.83
C ALA A 355 -11.97 -7.20 1.06
N PHE A 356 -10.84 -6.82 1.67
CA PHE A 356 -9.78 -7.77 2.04
C PHE A 356 -10.29 -8.85 3.00
N ALA A 357 -11.03 -8.46 4.03
CA ALA A 357 -11.58 -9.40 5.01
C ALA A 357 -12.58 -10.38 4.37
N VAL A 358 -13.52 -9.86 3.58
CA VAL A 358 -14.51 -10.67 2.85
C VAL A 358 -13.84 -11.62 1.86
N ALA A 359 -12.87 -11.13 1.08
CA ALA A 359 -12.13 -11.94 0.11
C ALA A 359 -11.32 -13.05 0.79
N ALA A 360 -10.64 -12.75 1.90
CA ALA A 360 -9.87 -13.73 2.67
C ALA A 360 -10.79 -14.84 3.21
N ARG A 361 -11.96 -14.48 3.72
CA ARG A 361 -12.94 -15.46 4.22
C ARG A 361 -13.55 -16.33 3.13
N LYS A 362 -13.99 -15.72 2.01
CA LYS A 362 -14.48 -16.45 0.83
C LYS A 362 -13.42 -17.43 0.32
N LYS A 363 -12.17 -16.99 0.25
CA LYS A 363 -11.04 -17.83 -0.17
C LYS A 363 -10.78 -19.01 0.78
N ALA A 364 -10.96 -18.80 2.08
CA ALA A 364 -10.85 -19.87 3.08
C ALA A 364 -12.00 -20.90 3.00
N GLY A 365 -13.07 -20.62 2.24
CA GLY A 365 -14.25 -21.48 2.15
C GLY A 365 -15.07 -21.51 3.43
N LEU A 366 -14.93 -20.48 4.28
CA LEU A 366 -15.68 -20.36 5.53
C LEU A 366 -17.09 -19.77 5.28
N PRO A 367 -18.08 -20.08 6.14
CA PRO A 367 -19.45 -19.58 5.98
C PRO A 367 -19.53 -18.05 5.95
N MET A 368 -20.25 -17.51 4.97
CA MET A 368 -20.50 -16.07 4.83
C MET A 368 -21.83 -15.72 5.50
N GLU A 369 -21.88 -15.78 6.83
CA GLU A 369 -23.08 -15.54 7.64
C GLU A 369 -22.88 -14.34 8.58
N GLY A 370 -23.99 -13.72 9.01
CA GLY A 370 -23.97 -12.64 10.00
C GLY A 370 -23.23 -11.39 9.49
N ILE A 371 -22.20 -10.93 10.23
CA ILE A 371 -21.45 -9.75 9.82
C ILE A 371 -20.75 -9.91 8.48
N TRP A 372 -20.36 -11.14 8.11
CA TRP A 372 -19.67 -11.41 6.86
C TRP A 372 -20.58 -11.25 5.65
N GLU A 373 -21.83 -11.72 5.76
CA GLU A 373 -22.88 -11.49 4.76
C GLU A 373 -23.17 -10.00 4.63
N ARG A 374 -23.40 -9.33 5.77
CA ARG A 374 -23.64 -7.87 5.82
C ARG A 374 -22.50 -7.08 5.18
N ALA A 375 -21.25 -7.46 5.42
CA ALA A 375 -20.08 -6.81 4.83
C ALA A 375 -20.03 -7.00 3.31
N ASP A 376 -20.39 -8.18 2.80
CA ASP A 376 -20.46 -8.43 1.37
C ASP A 376 -21.57 -7.60 0.70
N GLU A 377 -22.76 -7.54 1.31
CA GLU A 377 -23.86 -6.67 0.86
C GLU A 377 -23.47 -5.19 0.90
N TYR A 378 -22.77 -4.76 1.95
CA TYR A 378 -22.29 -3.39 2.11
C TYR A 378 -21.36 -3.01 0.95
N LEU A 379 -20.43 -3.88 0.57
CA LEU A 379 -19.56 -3.65 -0.59
C LEU A 379 -20.36 -3.54 -1.89
N GLN A 380 -21.32 -4.44 -2.13
CA GLN A 380 -22.16 -4.43 -3.33
C GLN A 380 -22.98 -3.14 -3.45
N GLN A 381 -23.50 -2.62 -2.33
CA GLN A 381 -24.21 -1.34 -2.28
C GLN A 381 -23.28 -0.18 -2.67
N TYR A 382 -22.04 -0.14 -2.16
CA TYR A 382 -21.06 0.86 -2.55
C TYR A 382 -20.62 0.72 -4.00
N HIS A 383 -20.48 -0.49 -4.54
CA HIS A 383 -20.22 -0.71 -5.97
C HIS A 383 -21.34 -0.12 -6.83
N ALA A 384 -22.59 -0.48 -6.54
CA ALA A 384 -23.77 0.01 -7.26
C ALA A 384 -23.88 1.53 -7.19
N HIS A 385 -23.66 2.11 -6.01
CA HIS A 385 -23.68 3.56 -5.80
C HIS A 385 -22.57 4.26 -6.59
N THR A 386 -21.34 3.75 -6.51
CA THR A 386 -20.18 4.29 -7.23
C THR A 386 -20.44 4.36 -8.73
N PHE A 387 -21.00 3.30 -9.31
CA PHE A 387 -21.33 3.26 -10.73
C PHE A 387 -22.50 4.15 -11.13
N ARG A 388 -23.43 4.43 -10.22
CA ARG A 388 -24.54 5.37 -10.45
C ARG A 388 -24.08 6.83 -10.51
N ILE A 389 -22.99 7.16 -9.81
CA ILE A 389 -22.41 8.52 -9.78
C ILE A 389 -21.15 8.67 -10.63
N GLN A 390 -20.78 7.65 -11.42
CA GLN A 390 -19.66 7.74 -12.37
C GLN A 390 -19.95 8.79 -13.45
N ASN A 391 -18.95 9.61 -13.78
CA ASN A 391 -19.05 10.64 -14.79
C ASN A 391 -19.02 10.04 -16.20
N THR A 392 -19.55 10.78 -17.18
CA THR A 392 -19.68 10.33 -18.57
C THR A 392 -18.33 10.08 -19.27
N ASP A 393 -17.24 10.66 -18.78
CA ASP A 393 -15.89 10.45 -19.30
C ASP A 393 -15.13 9.30 -18.62
N GLY A 394 -15.81 8.56 -17.74
CA GLY A 394 -15.26 7.41 -17.02
C GLY A 394 -14.67 7.76 -15.66
N SER A 395 -14.40 9.03 -15.35
CA SER A 395 -13.91 9.43 -14.03
C SER A 395 -14.96 9.16 -12.93
N PHE A 396 -14.49 8.96 -11.70
CA PHE A 396 -15.39 8.87 -10.55
C PHE A 396 -15.67 10.24 -9.95
N SER A 397 -16.69 10.29 -9.07
CA SER A 397 -17.14 11.54 -8.48
C SER A 397 -16.02 12.24 -7.70
N THR A 398 -15.85 13.54 -7.96
CA THR A 398 -14.95 14.38 -7.17
C THR A 398 -15.50 14.70 -5.77
N ASN A 399 -16.74 14.30 -5.48
CA ASN A 399 -17.36 14.30 -4.15
C ASN A 399 -17.43 12.87 -3.59
N TRP A 400 -16.41 12.05 -3.87
CA TRP A 400 -16.27 10.69 -3.35
C TRP A 400 -17.57 9.87 -3.47
N PHE A 401 -18.11 9.41 -2.34
CA PHE A 401 -19.39 8.71 -2.26
C PHE A 401 -20.53 9.62 -1.78
N GLU A 402 -20.27 10.90 -1.47
CA GLU A 402 -21.29 11.85 -1.00
C GLU A 402 -22.36 12.13 -2.07
N GLY A 403 -21.96 12.15 -3.34
CA GLY A 403 -22.87 12.41 -4.44
C GLY A 403 -22.12 12.60 -5.74
N ARG A 404 -22.80 13.08 -6.79
CA ARG A 404 -22.16 13.39 -8.08
C ARG A 404 -21.23 14.60 -7.96
N GLY A 405 -20.11 14.56 -8.66
CA GLY A 405 -19.08 15.59 -8.65
C GLY A 405 -18.15 15.45 -9.84
N MET A 406 -17.87 16.57 -10.51
CA MET A 406 -16.97 16.61 -11.67
C MET A 406 -16.19 17.92 -11.66
N ASP A 407 -15.28 18.05 -10.69
CA ASP A 407 -14.38 19.20 -10.57
C ASP A 407 -13.57 19.42 -11.86
N ARG A 408 -13.13 20.65 -12.11
CA ARG A 408 -12.23 20.99 -13.22
C ARG A 408 -10.77 20.72 -12.87
N ASP A 409 -10.42 20.68 -11.59
CA ASP A 409 -9.07 20.43 -11.11
C ASP A 409 -8.61 18.99 -11.41
N VAL A 410 -7.55 18.86 -12.20
CA VAL A 410 -6.99 17.55 -12.60
C VAL A 410 -6.41 16.79 -11.41
N ASP A 411 -5.88 17.48 -10.39
CA ASP A 411 -5.34 16.84 -9.19
C ASP A 411 -6.46 16.18 -8.39
N ARG A 412 -7.58 16.89 -8.16
CA ARG A 412 -8.77 16.35 -7.49
C ARG A 412 -9.36 15.16 -8.25
N ARG A 413 -9.36 15.20 -9.58
CA ARG A 413 -9.91 14.12 -10.42
C ARG A 413 -9.01 12.89 -10.44
N LEU A 414 -7.68 13.07 -10.50
CA LEU A 414 -6.72 11.97 -10.33
C LEU A 414 -6.89 11.33 -8.95
N GLN A 415 -6.96 12.15 -7.89
CA GLN A 415 -7.12 11.69 -6.51
C GLN A 415 -8.34 10.80 -6.36
N THR A 416 -9.53 11.32 -6.67
CA THR A 416 -10.78 10.59 -6.45
C THR A 416 -10.92 9.38 -7.37
N THR A 417 -10.59 9.53 -8.65
CA THR A 417 -10.67 8.40 -9.60
C THR A 417 -9.66 7.31 -9.27
N GLY A 418 -8.43 7.67 -8.89
CA GLY A 418 -7.38 6.71 -8.52
C GLY A 418 -7.77 5.85 -7.32
N HIS A 419 -8.18 6.48 -6.23
CA HIS A 419 -8.57 5.77 -5.00
C HIS A 419 -9.83 4.91 -5.20
N ILE A 420 -10.84 5.44 -5.89
CA ILE A 420 -12.09 4.69 -6.11
C ILE A 420 -11.84 3.52 -7.07
N LEU A 421 -11.06 3.71 -8.14
CA LEU A 421 -10.75 2.61 -9.06
C LEU A 421 -9.91 1.52 -8.38
N GLU A 422 -8.92 1.90 -7.55
CA GLU A 422 -8.14 0.95 -6.77
C GLU A 422 -9.05 0.08 -5.88
N PHE A 423 -9.95 0.71 -5.13
CA PHE A 423 -10.95 0.00 -4.32
C PHE A 423 -11.80 -0.96 -5.18
N LEU A 424 -12.33 -0.49 -6.31
CA LEU A 424 -13.18 -1.32 -7.18
C LEU A 424 -12.42 -2.53 -7.74
N ILE A 425 -11.19 -2.34 -8.19
CA ILE A 425 -10.37 -3.45 -8.72
C ILE A 425 -10.13 -4.52 -7.65
N LEU A 426 -9.92 -4.11 -6.40
CA LEU A 426 -9.66 -5.02 -5.28
C LEU A 426 -10.91 -5.74 -4.74
N SER A 427 -12.11 -5.26 -5.08
CA SER A 427 -13.36 -5.70 -4.44
C SER A 427 -14.40 -6.27 -5.40
N LEU A 428 -14.32 -5.98 -6.70
CA LEU A 428 -15.23 -6.53 -7.70
C LEU A 428 -14.87 -7.97 -8.08
N PRO A 429 -15.86 -8.78 -8.51
CA PRO A 429 -15.61 -10.03 -9.20
C PRO A 429 -14.73 -9.81 -10.44
N GLN A 430 -13.86 -10.78 -10.76
CA GLN A 430 -12.87 -10.64 -11.83
C GLN A 430 -13.51 -10.40 -13.20
N GLU A 431 -14.68 -10.99 -13.45
CA GLU A 431 -15.47 -10.83 -14.67
C GLU A 431 -15.92 -9.37 -14.90
N GLU A 432 -16.19 -8.61 -13.83
CA GLU A 432 -16.65 -7.22 -13.89
C GLU A 432 -15.52 -6.23 -14.23
N LEU A 433 -14.25 -6.64 -14.11
CA LEU A 433 -13.10 -5.80 -14.44
C LEU A 433 -13.05 -5.45 -15.93
N THR A 434 -13.68 -6.25 -16.79
CA THR A 434 -13.76 -5.97 -18.24
C THR A 434 -15.03 -5.20 -18.63
N SER A 435 -15.87 -4.83 -17.67
CA SER A 435 -17.10 -4.06 -17.93
C SER A 435 -16.78 -2.67 -18.51
N PRO A 436 -17.66 -2.10 -19.36
CA PRO A 436 -17.44 -0.77 -19.92
C PRO A 436 -17.19 0.31 -18.87
N LYS A 437 -17.81 0.19 -17.68
CA LYS A 437 -17.65 1.16 -16.58
C LYS A 437 -16.23 1.17 -16.03
N ILE A 438 -15.63 -0.01 -15.79
CA ILE A 438 -14.24 -0.12 -15.34
C ILE A 438 -13.27 0.28 -16.46
N VAL A 439 -13.48 -0.22 -17.68
CA VAL A 439 -12.62 0.08 -18.84
C VAL A 439 -12.57 1.59 -19.10
N ASN A 440 -13.68 2.31 -18.96
CA ASN A 440 -13.72 3.76 -19.10
C ASN A 440 -12.93 4.48 -17.99
N ALA A 441 -13.01 4.01 -16.74
CA ALA A 441 -12.23 4.57 -15.63
C ALA A 441 -10.72 4.33 -15.77
N VAL A 442 -10.33 3.12 -16.19
CA VAL A 442 -8.94 2.77 -16.51
C VAL A 442 -8.43 3.64 -17.65
N ASN A 443 -9.21 3.77 -18.73
CA ASN A 443 -8.86 4.64 -19.85
C ASN A 443 -8.72 6.11 -19.42
N TYR A 444 -9.60 6.61 -18.54
CA TYR A 444 -9.52 7.95 -17.98
C TYR A 444 -8.21 8.16 -17.20
N LEU A 445 -7.90 7.29 -16.23
CA LEU A 445 -6.66 7.37 -15.45
C LEU A 445 -5.40 7.23 -16.30
N THR A 446 -5.41 6.31 -17.26
CA THR A 446 -4.30 6.15 -18.21
C THR A 446 -4.10 7.44 -19.00
N THR A 447 -5.19 8.05 -19.48
CA THR A 447 -5.13 9.26 -20.31
C THR A 447 -4.68 10.49 -19.52
N ILE A 448 -5.16 10.68 -18.28
CA ILE A 448 -4.78 11.85 -17.47
C ILE A 448 -3.28 11.80 -17.11
N LEU A 449 -2.74 10.62 -16.80
CA LEU A 449 -1.31 10.43 -16.53
C LEU A 449 -0.47 10.55 -17.81
N GLU A 450 -0.91 9.94 -18.92
CA GLU A 450 -0.21 9.99 -20.22
C GLU A 450 -0.11 11.43 -20.77
N ARG A 451 -1.15 12.26 -20.58
CA ARG A 451 -1.18 13.64 -21.07
C ARG A 451 -0.44 14.65 -20.19
N ASN A 452 -0.13 14.28 -18.95
CA ASN A 452 0.49 15.17 -17.97
C ASN A 452 1.77 14.57 -17.36
N PRO A 453 2.74 14.12 -18.19
CA PRO A 453 3.91 13.40 -17.70
C PRO A 453 4.84 14.26 -16.81
N ARG A 454 4.81 15.58 -16.98
CA ARG A 454 5.62 16.54 -16.23
C ARG A 454 4.86 17.25 -15.11
N HIS A 455 3.58 16.92 -14.89
CA HIS A 455 2.81 17.51 -13.80
C HIS A 455 3.31 16.97 -12.45
N GLU A 456 3.51 17.86 -11.49
CA GLU A 456 3.94 17.49 -10.14
C GLU A 456 2.72 17.06 -9.31
N TRP A 457 2.32 15.81 -9.48
CA TRP A 457 1.23 15.22 -8.72
C TRP A 457 1.60 15.08 -7.23
N SER A 458 0.62 15.32 -6.36
CA SER A 458 0.73 14.89 -4.96
C SER A 458 0.99 13.37 -4.89
N ILE A 459 1.95 12.97 -4.06
CA ILE A 459 2.50 11.61 -4.10
C ILE A 459 1.50 10.53 -3.68
N GLY A 460 0.62 10.81 -2.71
CA GLY A 460 -0.44 9.88 -2.30
C GLY A 460 -1.42 9.59 -3.45
N PRO A 461 -2.12 10.61 -3.99
CA PRO A 461 -2.98 10.48 -5.17
C PRO A 461 -2.31 9.79 -6.37
N LYS A 462 -1.06 10.17 -6.69
CA LYS A 462 -0.28 9.53 -7.75
C LYS A 462 -0.04 8.05 -7.48
N GLY A 463 0.36 7.71 -6.25
CA GLY A 463 0.59 6.33 -5.81
C GLY A 463 -0.64 5.46 -6.02
N HIS A 464 -1.81 5.89 -5.51
CA HIS A 464 -3.06 5.12 -5.68
C HIS A 464 -3.52 5.02 -7.13
N ALA A 465 -3.36 6.08 -7.94
CA ALA A 465 -3.70 6.01 -9.36
C ALA A 465 -2.81 5.03 -10.13
N LEU A 466 -1.50 5.03 -9.88
CA LEU A 466 -0.57 4.07 -10.51
C LEU A 466 -0.81 2.65 -10.00
N HIS A 467 -1.08 2.48 -8.71
CA HIS A 467 -1.36 1.16 -8.14
C HIS A 467 -2.66 0.56 -8.71
N ALA A 468 -3.72 1.37 -8.90
CA ALA A 468 -4.92 0.93 -9.60
C ALA A 468 -4.60 0.39 -11.02
N LEU A 469 -3.75 1.09 -11.78
CA LEU A 469 -3.34 0.64 -13.12
C LEU A 469 -2.50 -0.64 -13.07
N VAL A 470 -1.60 -0.79 -12.09
CA VAL A 470 -0.81 -2.01 -11.90
C VAL A 470 -1.69 -3.19 -11.53
N LEU A 471 -2.64 -3.02 -10.60
CA LEU A 471 -3.58 -4.08 -10.20
C LEU A 471 -4.45 -4.52 -11.39
N TYR A 472 -4.93 -3.56 -12.20
CA TYR A 472 -5.67 -3.88 -13.41
C TYR A 472 -4.81 -4.70 -14.39
N ASP A 473 -3.56 -4.29 -14.59
CA ASP A 473 -2.63 -4.98 -15.48
C ASP A 473 -2.36 -6.43 -15.03
N GLN A 474 -2.19 -6.63 -13.72
CA GLN A 474 -2.00 -7.95 -13.12
C GLN A 474 -3.24 -8.84 -13.26
N LEU A 475 -4.43 -8.32 -12.92
CA LEU A 475 -5.65 -9.13 -12.83
C LEU A 475 -6.32 -9.38 -14.19
N VAL A 476 -6.20 -8.46 -15.13
CA VAL A 476 -6.84 -8.55 -16.46
C VAL A 476 -5.88 -9.07 -17.52
N PHE A 477 -4.62 -8.64 -17.52
CA PHE A 477 -3.64 -9.04 -18.53
C PHE A 477 -2.64 -10.10 -18.05
N GLY A 478 -2.63 -10.43 -16.75
CA GLY A 478 -1.77 -11.48 -16.21
C GLY A 478 -0.31 -11.07 -16.05
N THR A 479 0.00 -9.77 -16.05
CA THR A 479 1.35 -9.27 -15.72
C THR A 479 1.73 -9.76 -14.33
N LYS A 480 2.96 -10.27 -14.16
CA LYS A 480 3.38 -10.84 -12.88
C LYS A 480 3.86 -9.73 -11.94
N PRO A 481 3.49 -9.75 -10.65
CA PRO A 481 4.15 -8.91 -9.66
C PRO A 481 5.66 -9.18 -9.68
N GLY A 482 6.49 -8.14 -9.56
CA GLY A 482 7.95 -8.31 -9.52
C GLY A 482 8.63 -8.52 -10.88
N SER A 483 7.94 -8.38 -12.02
CA SER A 483 8.56 -8.54 -13.35
C SER A 483 8.98 -7.23 -14.01
N ARG A 484 8.54 -6.07 -13.51
CA ARG A 484 8.64 -4.80 -14.23
C ARG A 484 10.08 -4.31 -14.32
N THR A 485 10.86 -4.47 -13.25
CA THR A 485 12.29 -4.12 -13.27
C THR A 485 13.03 -4.88 -14.37
N SER A 486 12.73 -6.18 -14.52
CA SER A 486 13.34 -7.02 -15.56
C SER A 486 12.87 -6.65 -16.97
N GLU A 487 11.58 -6.36 -17.15
CA GLU A 487 10.99 -5.93 -18.42
C GLU A 487 11.59 -4.62 -18.93
N ILE A 488 11.77 -3.64 -18.04
CA ILE A 488 12.39 -2.36 -18.36
C ILE A 488 13.87 -2.51 -18.73
N LEU A 489 14.61 -3.34 -17.99
CA LEU A 489 16.02 -3.57 -18.30
C LEU A 489 16.20 -4.25 -19.67
N GLN A 490 15.33 -5.21 -20.03
CA GLN A 490 15.37 -5.86 -21.34
C GLN A 490 15.08 -4.87 -22.48
N THR A 491 14.05 -4.02 -22.33
CA THR A 491 13.68 -3.03 -23.36
C THR A 491 14.65 -1.87 -23.50
N SER A 492 15.53 -1.63 -22.52
CA SER A 492 16.60 -0.62 -22.59
C SER A 492 17.86 -1.07 -23.35
N HIS A 493 17.95 -2.36 -23.68
CA HIS A 493 19.06 -2.96 -24.42
C HIS A 493 18.75 -3.25 -25.90
N ASP A 494 17.48 -3.09 -26.31
CA ASP A 494 17.01 -3.09 -27.69
C ASP A 494 16.91 -1.65 -28.23
#